data_AF-A0A6V7XCW3-F1
#
_entry.id   AF-A0A6V7XCW3-F1
#
_cell.length_a   1.000
_cell.length_b   1.000
_cell.length_c   1.000
_cell.angle_alpha   90.00
_cell.angle_beta   90.00
_cell.angle_gamma   90.00
#
_symmetry.space_group_name_H-M   'P 1'
#
loop_
_entity.id
_entity.type
_entity.pdbx_description
1 polymer ?
#
loop_
_entity_poly.entity_id
_entity_poly.type
_entity_poly.pdbx_seq_one_letter_code
_entity_poly.pdbx_strand_id
1 'polypeptide(L)'
;MSSLNFVFKNPLLIPILHISLNFQASNRCNLALRIGEGIANLKRFYFNTLTRKCTEFVYKGIKGNENSFLTIDECKAICEKLPNPCPMHYDLGERKECTGTDGQSCGRGEWCHIGSKIETTACCPAGF
;
A
#
# COMPACT_ATOMS: atom_id res chain seq x y z
N MET A 1 -6.63 3.66 38.46
CA MET A 1 -6.74 2.24 38.83
C MET A 1 -8.06 1.74 38.29
N SER A 2 -8.04 0.92 37.24
CA SER A 2 -9.11 0.00 36.80
C SER A 2 -8.59 -0.74 35.57
N SER A 3 -8.03 -1.93 35.79
CA SER A 3 -7.67 -2.87 34.72
C SER A 3 -8.85 -3.83 34.52
N LEU A 4 -9.36 -3.94 33.30
CA LEU A 4 -10.33 -4.96 32.91
C LEU A 4 -9.59 -6.19 32.38
N ASN A 5 -9.87 -7.33 33.01
CA ASN A 5 -9.33 -8.65 32.71
C ASN A 5 -9.93 -9.23 31.42
N PHE A 6 -9.10 -9.76 30.52
CA PHE A 6 -9.55 -10.72 29.50
C PHE A 6 -8.99 -12.11 29.84
N VAL A 7 -9.91 -13.04 30.12
CA VAL A 7 -9.66 -14.43 30.48
C VAL A 7 -9.26 -15.22 29.23
N PHE A 8 -8.04 -15.77 29.20
CA PHE A 8 -7.63 -16.75 28.19
C PHE A 8 -8.16 -18.14 28.55
N LYS A 9 -9.06 -18.70 27.73
CA LYS A 9 -9.49 -20.11 27.78
C LYS A 9 -8.93 -20.87 26.57
N ASN A 10 -7.71 -21.42 26.66
CA ASN A 10 -7.34 -22.69 25.98
C ASN A 10 -5.97 -23.22 26.50
N PRO A 11 -5.87 -24.43 27.07
CA PRO A 11 -4.72 -24.82 27.91
C PRO A 11 -3.60 -25.62 27.20
N LEU A 12 -3.39 -25.47 25.88
CA LEU A 12 -2.35 -26.24 25.16
C LEU A 12 -1.23 -25.41 24.50
N LEU A 13 -0.94 -24.21 24.99
CA LEU A 13 0.24 -23.45 24.55
C LEU A 13 1.14 -23.14 25.75
N ILE A 14 2.21 -23.94 25.88
CA ILE A 14 3.34 -23.77 26.80
C ILE A 14 4.03 -22.41 26.49
N PRO A 15 4.48 -21.65 27.50
CA PRO A 15 5.03 -20.31 27.28
C PRO A 15 6.47 -20.42 26.76
N ILE A 16 6.70 -20.09 25.48
CA ILE A 16 8.05 -19.82 24.98
C ILE A 16 8.30 -18.32 25.11
N LEU A 17 9.44 -18.01 25.75
CA LEU A 17 9.96 -16.70 26.13
C LEU A 17 9.69 -15.57 25.11
N HIS A 18 9.45 -14.39 25.68
CA HIS A 18 9.60 -13.05 25.11
C HIS A 18 10.36 -12.97 23.78
N ILE A 19 9.60 -12.89 22.69
CA ILE A 19 9.93 -11.93 21.64
C ILE A 19 8.66 -11.10 21.52
N SER A 20 8.74 -9.82 21.87
CA SER A 20 7.81 -8.85 21.33
C SER A 20 7.95 -8.97 19.81
N LEU A 21 7.11 -9.78 19.18
CA LEU A 21 6.85 -9.66 17.75
C LEU A 21 6.19 -8.29 17.64
N ASN A 22 7.03 -7.25 17.55
CA ASN A 22 6.70 -6.10 16.73
C ASN A 22 6.43 -6.70 15.36
N PHE A 23 5.19 -7.11 15.14
CA PHE A 23 4.63 -7.38 13.83
C PHE A 23 4.54 -6.03 13.13
N GLN A 24 5.71 -5.46 12.86
CA GLN A 24 5.83 -4.46 11.84
C GLN A 24 5.69 -5.27 10.56
N ALA A 25 4.46 -5.38 10.08
CA ALA A 25 4.19 -5.87 8.75
C ALA A 25 5.08 -5.05 7.81
N SER A 26 6.23 -5.59 7.42
CA SER A 26 7.12 -4.91 6.49
C SER A 26 6.30 -4.71 5.24
N ASN A 27 6.05 -3.45 4.85
CA ASN A 27 5.28 -3.15 3.66
C ASN A 27 5.93 -3.91 2.49
N ARG A 28 5.22 -4.89 1.92
CA ARG A 28 5.75 -5.79 0.89
C ARG A 28 6.30 -5.05 -0.32
N CYS A 29 5.85 -3.83 -0.57
CA CYS A 29 6.36 -2.95 -1.62
C CYS A 29 7.82 -2.50 -1.38
N ASN A 30 8.30 -2.53 -0.14
CA ASN A 30 9.67 -2.12 0.20
C ASN A 30 10.66 -3.29 0.22
N LEU A 31 10.19 -4.52 0.02
CA LEU A 31 11.07 -5.68 -0.06
C LEU A 31 11.83 -5.65 -1.40
N ALA A 32 13.10 -6.07 -1.38
CA ALA A 32 13.90 -6.20 -2.60
C ALA A 32 13.26 -7.20 -3.59
N LEU A 33 13.53 -7.03 -4.89
CA LEU A 33 13.16 -8.03 -5.89
C LEU A 33 13.79 -9.39 -5.54
N ARG A 34 12.98 -10.45 -5.55
CA ARG A 34 13.45 -11.81 -5.31
C ARG A 34 12.95 -12.77 -6.38
N ILE A 35 13.83 -13.08 -7.34
CA ILE A 35 13.58 -14.02 -8.46
C ILE A 35 13.23 -15.42 -7.94
N GLY A 36 13.77 -15.82 -6.80
CA GLY A 36 13.59 -17.14 -6.21
C GLY A 36 14.45 -18.21 -6.89
N GLU A 37 14.11 -19.46 -6.63
CA GLU A 37 14.78 -20.67 -7.13
C GLU A 37 13.77 -21.59 -7.84
N GLY A 38 14.29 -22.52 -8.65
CA GLY A 38 13.51 -23.49 -9.41
C GLY A 38 13.68 -23.34 -10.93
N ILE A 39 12.88 -24.12 -11.68
CA ILE A 39 12.93 -24.18 -13.15
C ILE A 39 11.71 -23.55 -13.83
N ALA A 40 10.76 -23.03 -13.05
CA ALA A 40 9.58 -22.39 -13.61
C ALA A 40 9.95 -21.03 -14.22
N ASN A 41 9.16 -20.58 -15.19
CA ASN A 41 9.27 -19.23 -15.75
C ASN A 41 7.91 -18.55 -15.62
N LEU A 42 7.61 -18.07 -14.41
CA LEU A 42 6.32 -17.48 -14.09
C LEU A 42 6.41 -15.96 -14.20
N LYS A 43 5.63 -15.36 -15.11
CA LYS A 43 5.47 -13.91 -15.16
C LYS A 43 4.84 -13.40 -13.87
N ARG A 44 5.47 -12.40 -13.26
CA ARG A 44 5.03 -11.70 -12.04
C ARG A 44 5.35 -10.23 -12.15
N PHE A 45 4.82 -9.44 -11.23
CA PHE A 45 5.11 -8.02 -11.12
C PHE A 45 5.69 -7.71 -9.74
N TYR A 46 6.66 -6.82 -9.66
CA TYR A 46 7.22 -6.33 -8.41
C TYR A 46 7.24 -4.80 -8.42
N PHE A 47 7.19 -4.19 -7.24
CA PHE A 47 7.37 -2.76 -7.11
C PHE A 47 8.85 -2.40 -7.06
N ASN A 48 9.29 -1.60 -8.02
CA ASN A 48 10.63 -1.02 -8.03
C ASN A 48 10.62 0.30 -7.26
N THR A 49 11.28 0.34 -6.11
CA THR A 49 11.31 1.52 -5.23
C THR A 49 12.09 2.71 -5.82
N LEU A 50 13.04 2.46 -6.72
CA LEU A 50 13.84 3.50 -7.38
C LEU A 50 13.01 4.25 -8.42
N THR A 51 12.29 3.51 -9.26
CA THR A 51 11.41 4.10 -10.29
C THR A 51 10.02 4.43 -9.76
N ARG A 52 9.67 3.92 -8.57
CA ARG A 52 8.33 3.96 -7.97
C ARG A 52 7.27 3.37 -8.90
N LYS A 53 7.63 2.33 -9.67
CA LYS A 53 6.74 1.67 -10.64
C LYS A 53 6.74 0.16 -10.51
N CYS A 54 5.58 -0.43 -10.73
CA CYS A 54 5.43 -1.86 -10.87
C CYS A 54 5.99 -2.34 -12.21
N THR A 55 6.92 -3.28 -12.15
CA THR A 55 7.66 -3.79 -13.30
C THR A 55 7.52 -5.31 -13.37
N GLU A 56 7.48 -5.85 -14.59
CA GLU A 56 7.44 -7.30 -14.81
C GLU A 56 8.78 -7.96 -14.46
N PHE A 57 8.73 -9.18 -13.91
CA PHE A 57 9.88 -10.04 -13.75
C PHE A 57 9.49 -11.53 -13.88
N VAL A 58 10.50 -12.39 -14.04
CA VAL A 58 10.30 -13.85 -14.08
C VAL A 58 10.60 -14.44 -12.70
N TYR A 59 9.58 -15.02 -12.07
CA TYR A 59 9.69 -15.78 -10.83
C TYR A 59 9.98 -17.25 -11.10
N LYS A 60 10.93 -17.83 -10.37
CA LYS A 60 11.39 -19.22 -10.55
C LYS A 60 10.54 -20.28 -9.85
N GLY A 61 9.54 -19.85 -9.07
CA GLY A 61 8.51 -20.72 -8.50
C GLY A 61 8.62 -20.91 -6.99
N ILE A 62 9.85 -20.90 -6.43
CA ILE A 62 10.08 -21.16 -5.00
C ILE A 62 10.99 -20.09 -4.40
N LYS A 63 10.92 -19.88 -3.08
CA LYS A 63 11.80 -18.95 -2.33
C LYS A 63 11.80 -17.50 -2.85
N GLY A 64 10.66 -17.02 -3.33
CA GLY A 64 10.41 -15.59 -3.56
C GLY A 64 10.16 -14.82 -2.26
N ASN A 65 9.60 -13.63 -2.38
CA ASN A 65 9.04 -12.85 -1.28
C ASN A 65 7.72 -12.20 -1.71
N GLU A 66 7.13 -11.41 -0.82
CA GLU A 66 5.81 -10.81 -0.96
C GLU A 66 5.77 -9.65 -1.95
N ASN A 67 6.91 -9.13 -2.43
CA ASN A 67 6.98 -8.19 -3.55
C ASN A 67 6.86 -8.92 -4.90
N SER A 68 5.78 -9.70 -5.04
CA SER A 68 5.52 -10.55 -6.20
C SER A 68 4.00 -10.67 -6.38
N PHE A 69 3.49 -9.97 -7.38
CA PHE A 69 2.07 -9.87 -7.70
C PHE A 69 1.74 -10.63 -8.99
N LEU A 70 0.51 -11.13 -9.10
CA LEU A 70 0.09 -11.89 -10.29
C LEU A 70 -0.25 -10.96 -11.47
N THR A 71 -0.78 -9.78 -11.17
CA THR A 71 -1.20 -8.79 -12.17
C THR A 71 -0.53 -7.44 -11.92
N ILE A 72 -0.41 -6.65 -12.98
CA ILE A 72 0.13 -5.29 -12.89
C ILE A 72 -0.79 -4.39 -12.04
N ASP A 73 -2.11 -4.57 -12.15
CA ASP A 73 -3.10 -3.74 -11.45
C ASP A 73 -3.10 -4.00 -9.95
N GLU A 74 -2.94 -5.27 -9.53
CA GLU A 74 -2.74 -5.62 -8.13
C GLU A 74 -1.50 -4.92 -7.56
N CYS A 75 -0.36 -5.02 -8.26
CA CYS A 75 0.87 -4.35 -7.83
C CYS A 75 0.65 -2.83 -7.69
N LYS A 76 0.04 -2.19 -8.69
CA LYS A 76 -0.21 -0.75 -8.71
C LYS A 76 -1.12 -0.32 -7.56
N ALA A 77 -2.24 -1.00 -7.37
CA ALA A 77 -3.21 -0.69 -6.31
C ALA A 77 -2.57 -0.77 -4.91
N ILE A 78 -1.63 -1.70 -4.71
CA ILE A 78 -0.99 -1.92 -3.42
C ILE A 78 0.22 -1.02 -3.22
N CYS A 79 1.05 -0.81 -4.25
CA CYS A 79 2.38 -0.20 -4.12
C CYS A 79 2.55 1.16 -4.80
N GLU A 80 1.81 1.44 -5.87
CA GLU A 80 1.79 2.75 -6.54
C GLU A 80 0.77 3.71 -5.91
N LYS A 81 0.59 3.62 -4.58
CA LYS A 81 -0.22 4.62 -3.87
C LYS A 81 0.49 5.96 -3.93
N LEU A 82 -0.12 6.90 -4.63
CA LEU A 82 0.27 8.31 -4.55
C LEU A 82 0.01 8.80 -3.12
N PRO A 83 0.88 9.66 -2.58
CA PRO A 83 0.61 10.29 -1.29
C PRO A 83 -0.72 11.03 -1.41
N ASN A 84 -1.66 10.76 -0.49
CA ASN A 84 -2.93 11.48 -0.44
C ASN A 84 -2.62 12.97 -0.18
N PRO A 85 -2.91 13.88 -1.14
CA PRO A 85 -2.62 15.29 -0.97
C PRO A 85 -3.64 16.01 -0.07
N CYS A 86 -4.73 15.34 0.31
CA CYS A 86 -5.80 15.92 1.10
C CYS A 86 -5.46 15.94 2.60
N PRO A 87 -5.80 17.03 3.32
CA PRO A 87 -5.71 17.07 4.76
C PRO A 87 -6.68 16.06 5.39
N MET A 88 -6.24 15.41 6.46
CA MET A 88 -6.94 14.31 7.17
C MET A 88 -7.01 13.02 6.37
N HIS A 89 -6.87 11.88 7.06
CA HIS A 89 -6.76 10.52 6.53
C HIS A 89 -8.05 10.04 5.82
N TYR A 90 -8.43 10.70 4.73
CA TYR A 90 -9.54 10.28 3.89
C TYR A 90 -9.08 9.15 2.97
N ASP A 91 -9.85 8.07 2.92
CA ASP A 91 -9.71 7.08 1.87
C ASP A 91 -10.29 7.69 0.59
N LEU A 92 -9.40 8.17 -0.29
CA LEU A 92 -9.79 8.86 -1.52
C LEU A 92 -10.54 7.96 -2.51
N GLY A 93 -10.67 6.66 -2.24
CA GLY A 93 -11.31 5.72 -3.14
C GLY A 93 -10.74 5.87 -4.56
N GLU A 94 -11.59 6.32 -5.48
CA GLU A 94 -11.19 6.71 -6.84
C GLU A 94 -10.69 8.17 -6.87
N ARG A 95 -9.38 8.35 -7.01
CA ARG A 95 -8.72 9.67 -7.08
C ARG A 95 -9.25 10.48 -8.28
N LYS A 96 -9.87 11.64 -8.02
CA LYS A 96 -10.27 12.61 -9.05
C LYS A 96 -9.18 13.65 -9.25
N GLU A 97 -8.71 13.79 -10.49
CA GLU A 97 -7.74 14.82 -10.87
C GLU A 97 -8.44 16.14 -11.20
N CYS A 98 -7.75 17.25 -10.97
CA CYS A 98 -8.27 18.59 -11.27
C CYS A 98 -7.20 19.48 -11.87
N THR A 99 -7.61 20.46 -12.67
CA THR A 99 -6.74 21.51 -13.20
C THR A 99 -7.19 22.84 -12.60
N GLY A 100 -6.27 23.56 -11.97
CA GLY A 100 -6.56 24.82 -11.26
C GLY A 100 -7.00 25.99 -12.15
N THR A 101 -7.36 25.73 -13.41
CA THR A 101 -7.75 26.74 -14.41
C THR A 101 -9.24 27.06 -14.35
N ASP A 102 -10.07 26.10 -13.96
CA ASP A 102 -11.53 26.26 -13.98
C ASP A 102 -12.12 25.77 -12.65
N GLY A 103 -12.82 26.66 -11.93
CA GLY A 103 -13.42 26.42 -10.61
C GLY A 103 -14.56 25.40 -10.57
N GLN A 104 -14.63 24.51 -11.56
CA GLN A 104 -15.62 23.43 -11.75
C GLN A 104 -14.99 22.04 -11.90
N SER A 105 -13.68 21.91 -11.72
CA SER A 105 -12.97 20.62 -11.85
C SER A 105 -13.34 19.59 -10.76
N CYS A 106 -13.86 20.05 -9.62
CA CYS A 106 -14.24 19.21 -8.49
C CYS A 106 -15.74 19.32 -8.18
N GLY A 107 -16.30 18.27 -7.59
CA GLY A 107 -17.72 18.19 -7.24
C GLY A 107 -18.12 19.11 -6.09
N ARG A 108 -19.42 19.14 -5.78
CA ARG A 108 -19.95 19.95 -4.67
C ARG A 108 -19.39 19.47 -3.34
N GLY A 109 -18.80 20.39 -2.57
CA GLY A 109 -18.15 20.04 -1.30
C GLY A 109 -16.73 19.49 -1.46
N GLU A 110 -16.15 19.58 -2.65
CA GLU A 110 -14.75 19.26 -2.93
C GLU A 110 -14.00 20.54 -3.33
N TRP A 111 -12.70 20.60 -3.08
CA TRP A 111 -11.79 21.65 -3.51
C TRP A 111 -10.58 21.04 -4.23
N CYS A 112 -10.02 21.76 -5.20
CA CYS A 112 -8.85 21.28 -5.94
C CYS A 112 -7.56 21.59 -5.15
N HIS A 113 -6.93 20.55 -4.60
CA HIS A 113 -5.59 20.67 -4.03
C HIS A 113 -4.57 20.66 -5.17
N ILE A 114 -3.84 21.76 -5.34
CA ILE A 114 -2.75 21.86 -6.32
C ILE A 114 -1.44 21.38 -5.68
N GLY A 115 -0.97 20.22 -6.13
CA GLY A 115 0.31 19.67 -5.70
C GLY A 115 1.50 20.25 -6.45
N SER A 116 2.70 19.88 -6.01
CA SER A 116 3.96 20.22 -6.72
C SER A 116 4.13 19.50 -8.06
N LYS A 117 3.34 18.46 -8.31
CA LYS A 117 3.27 17.69 -9.56
C LYS A 117 1.81 17.44 -9.91
N ILE A 118 1.51 17.17 -11.17
CA ILE A 118 0.15 16.78 -11.58
C ILE A 118 -0.36 15.54 -10.84
N GLU A 119 0.54 14.60 -10.50
CA GLU A 119 0.24 13.41 -9.70
C GLU A 119 -0.12 13.70 -8.23
N THR A 120 0.20 14.90 -7.73
CA THR A 120 -0.17 15.35 -6.38
C THR A 120 -1.28 16.41 -6.41
N THR A 121 -1.83 16.69 -7.60
CA THR A 121 -3.00 17.55 -7.78
C THR A 121 -4.26 16.69 -7.82
N ALA A 122 -5.22 16.95 -6.93
CA ALA A 122 -6.44 16.16 -6.83
C ALA A 122 -7.60 16.92 -6.15
N CYS A 123 -8.83 16.48 -6.39
CA CYS A 123 -9.99 16.95 -5.64
C CYS A 123 -10.01 16.35 -4.23
N CYS A 124 -10.15 17.20 -3.23
CA CYS A 124 -10.19 16.86 -1.82
C CYS A 124 -11.54 17.25 -1.21
N PRO A 125 -12.13 16.44 -0.30
CA PRO A 125 -13.34 16.84 0.40
C PRO A 125 -13.05 18.07 1.27
N ALA A 126 -13.93 19.06 1.21
CA ALA A 126 -13.97 20.12 2.20
C ALA A 126 -14.54 19.49 3.48
N GLY A 127 -13.70 19.28 4.49
CA GLY A 127 -14.17 18.85 5.80
C GLY A 127 -15.24 19.82 6.30
N PHE A 128 -16.43 19.30 6.61
CA PHE A 128 -17.51 20.08 7.22
C PHE A 128 -17.24 20.31 8.70
#